data_AF-A0A662GGI4-F1
#
_entry.id   AF-A0A662GGI4-F1
#
_cell.length_a   1.000
_cell.length_b   1.000
_cell.length_c   1.000
_cell.angle_alpha   90.00
_cell.angle_beta   90.00
_cell.angle_gamma   90.00
#
_symmetry.space_group_name_H-M   'P 1'
#
loop_
_entity.id
_entity.type
_entity.pdbx_description
1 polymer ?
#
loop_
_entity_poly.entity_id
_entity_poly.type
_entity_poly.pdbx_seq_one_letter_code
_entity_poly.pdbx_strand_id
1 'polypeptide(L)'
;HEPIHGYKEKVYFHKMAVDSKGYAYAGIVNPRLNMGIYVKYRVDELNRFIEWKMMGEQFYVIGIEPSNCLVLGRARERELGTLQYIEPEETREFHLEVNIMSSKEEIENFIKLIRNIVSTKPKLIDSLEKFIK
;
A
#
# COMPACT_ATOMS: atom_id res chain seq x y z
N HIS A 1 10.91 -4.80 15.49
CA HIS A 1 11.22 -3.50 16.10
C HIS A 1 10.50 -3.43 17.42
N GLU A 2 11.07 -2.80 18.42
CA GLU A 2 10.37 -2.50 19.67
C GLU A 2 9.58 -1.20 19.51
N PRO A 3 8.49 -0.98 20.26
CA PRO A 3 7.83 0.32 20.35
C PRO A 3 8.78 1.43 20.78
N ILE A 4 8.57 2.65 20.26
CA ILE A 4 9.44 3.81 20.48
C ILE A 4 8.65 4.93 21.17
N HIS A 5 9.09 5.34 22.36
CA HIS A 5 8.49 6.48 23.07
C HIS A 5 8.55 7.76 22.23
N GLY A 6 7.43 8.48 22.14
CA GLY A 6 7.34 9.75 21.40
C GLY A 6 7.45 9.62 19.87
N TYR A 7 7.31 8.41 19.31
CA TYR A 7 7.34 8.20 17.85
C TYR A 7 6.29 9.07 17.15
N LYS A 8 6.72 9.82 16.13
CA LYS A 8 5.82 10.52 15.21
C LYS A 8 5.56 9.63 14.01
N GLU A 9 4.29 9.51 13.64
CA GLU A 9 3.88 8.75 12.48
C GLU A 9 4.66 9.14 11.22
N LYS A 10 4.81 8.17 10.32
CA LYS A 10 5.37 8.40 8.99
C LYS A 10 4.41 7.85 7.95
N VAL A 11 4.14 8.66 6.93
CA VAL A 11 3.31 8.29 5.80
C VAL A 11 4.21 8.24 4.57
N TYR A 12 4.15 7.13 3.84
CA TYR A 12 4.87 6.97 2.58
C TYR A 12 3.87 6.73 1.46
N PHE A 13 4.11 7.37 0.32
CA PHE A 13 3.34 7.16 -0.90
C PHE A 13 4.13 6.30 -1.88
N HIS A 14 3.50 5.25 -2.39
CA HIS A 14 4.18 4.29 -3.25
C HIS A 14 3.55 4.25 -4.62
N LYS A 15 4.39 4.19 -5.65
CA LYS A 15 4.00 3.73 -6.98
C LYS A 15 4.28 2.23 -7.02
N MET A 16 3.22 1.44 -7.08
CA MET A 16 3.32 0.00 -6.93
C MET A 16 3.68 -0.67 -8.26
N ALA A 17 4.53 -1.70 -8.20
CA ALA A 17 4.69 -2.63 -9.30
C ALA A 17 3.46 -3.54 -9.38
N VAL A 18 3.11 -3.96 -10.59
CA VAL A 18 1.94 -4.81 -10.85
C VAL A 18 2.35 -6.10 -11.56
N ASP A 19 1.60 -7.17 -11.30
CA ASP A 19 1.73 -8.40 -12.06
C ASP A 19 1.20 -8.24 -13.49
N SER A 20 1.30 -9.31 -14.30
CA SER A 20 0.81 -9.31 -15.69
C SER A 20 -0.71 -9.16 -15.81
N LYS A 21 -1.45 -9.28 -14.71
CA LYS A 21 -2.89 -9.10 -14.66
C LYS A 21 -3.29 -7.71 -14.17
N GLY A 22 -2.35 -6.87 -13.71
CA GLY A 22 -2.63 -5.52 -13.19
C GLY A 22 -2.90 -5.47 -11.67
N TYR A 23 -2.57 -6.54 -10.94
CA TYR A 23 -2.68 -6.56 -9.48
C TYR A 23 -1.38 -6.10 -8.81
N ALA A 24 -1.52 -5.24 -7.81
CA ALA A 24 -0.46 -4.91 -6.87
C ALA A 24 -0.65 -5.67 -5.55
N TYR A 25 0.45 -5.84 -4.83
CA TYR A 25 0.54 -6.63 -3.62
C TYR A 25 1.36 -5.88 -2.57
N ALA A 26 0.90 -5.87 -1.33
CA ALA A 26 1.65 -5.36 -0.19
C ALA A 26 1.38 -6.24 1.03
N GLY A 27 2.41 -6.60 1.78
CA GLY A 27 2.26 -7.48 2.92
C GLY A 27 3.31 -7.28 3.99
N ILE A 28 2.95 -7.67 5.22
CA ILE A 28 3.82 -7.69 6.39
C ILE A 28 4.01 -9.15 6.80
N VAL A 29 5.26 -9.55 6.99
CA VAL A 29 5.63 -10.91 7.38
C VAL A 29 6.38 -10.88 8.71
N ASN A 30 6.08 -11.85 9.57
CA ASN A 30 6.79 -12.15 10.80
C ASN A 30 7.35 -13.58 10.71
N PRO A 31 8.59 -13.76 10.20
CA PRO A 31 9.19 -15.07 10.01
C PRO A 31 9.39 -15.85 11.31
N ARG A 32 9.53 -15.16 12.46
CA ARG A 32 9.69 -15.83 13.76
C ARG A 32 8.43 -16.57 14.20
N LEU A 33 7.26 -16.05 13.80
CA LEU A 33 5.96 -16.65 14.12
C LEU A 33 5.40 -17.48 12.95
N ASN A 34 6.07 -17.49 11.80
CA ASN A 34 5.51 -18.02 10.53
C ASN A 34 4.13 -17.44 10.20
N MET A 35 3.94 -16.15 10.50
CA MET A 35 2.70 -15.43 10.23
C MET A 35 2.93 -14.26 9.30
N GLY A 36 1.94 -13.92 8.50
CA GLY A 36 1.91 -12.67 7.76
C GLY A 36 0.53 -12.37 7.24
N ILE A 37 0.40 -11.18 6.68
CA ILE A 37 -0.82 -10.71 6.04
C ILE A 37 -0.42 -9.97 4.78
N TYR A 38 -1.17 -10.15 3.71
CA TYR A 38 -1.04 -9.31 2.53
C TYR A 38 -2.39 -8.83 2.01
N VAL A 39 -2.35 -7.72 1.31
CA VAL A 39 -3.44 -7.19 0.50
C VAL A 39 -3.03 -7.27 -0.95
N LYS A 40 -3.94 -7.77 -1.78
CA LYS A 40 -3.86 -7.75 -3.24
C LYS A 40 -5.00 -6.90 -3.77
N TYR A 41 -4.72 -6.02 -4.73
CA TYR A 41 -5.74 -5.12 -5.26
C TYR A 41 -5.44 -4.73 -6.72
N ARG A 42 -6.49 -4.29 -7.42
CA ARG A 42 -6.44 -3.78 -8.79
C ARG A 42 -5.97 -2.32 -8.81
N VAL A 43 -4.85 -2.03 -9.49
CA VAL A 43 -4.29 -0.66 -9.50
C VAL A 43 -5.08 0.30 -10.40
N ASP A 44 -5.79 -0.21 -11.39
CA ASP A 44 -6.72 0.59 -12.21
C ASP A 44 -7.95 1.06 -11.42
N GLU A 45 -8.35 0.31 -10.39
CA GLU A 45 -9.46 0.66 -9.49
C GLU A 45 -8.99 1.52 -8.31
N LEU A 46 -7.90 1.13 -7.64
CA LEU A 46 -7.25 1.88 -6.56
C LEU A 46 -5.84 2.30 -6.98
N ASN A 47 -5.72 3.49 -7.55
CA ASN A 47 -4.49 3.95 -8.20
C ASN A 47 -3.44 4.56 -7.25
N ARG A 48 -3.69 4.55 -5.94
CA ARG A 48 -2.76 5.02 -4.90
C ARG A 48 -2.47 3.91 -3.91
N PHE A 49 -1.29 3.98 -3.30
CA PHE A 49 -0.94 3.15 -2.15
C PHE A 49 -0.22 3.98 -1.11
N ILE A 50 -0.67 3.85 0.13
CA ILE A 50 -0.14 4.54 1.29
C ILE A 50 0.36 3.49 2.29
N GLU A 51 1.61 3.65 2.76
CA GLU A 51 2.12 2.96 3.94
C GLU A 51 2.08 3.95 5.10
N TRP A 52 1.19 3.72 6.06
CA TRP A 52 1.17 4.47 7.30
C TRP A 52 1.92 3.69 8.38
N LYS A 53 2.92 4.30 8.99
CA LYS A 53 3.79 3.64 9.96
C LYS A 53 3.76 4.38 11.29
N MET A 54 3.22 3.70 12.30
CA MET A 54 3.15 4.19 13.67
C MET A 54 3.81 3.18 14.62
N MET A 55 5.08 3.41 14.95
CA MET A 55 5.89 2.52 15.78
C MET A 55 5.96 2.98 17.24
N GLY A 56 4.91 3.65 17.72
CA GLY A 56 4.86 4.24 19.05
C GLY A 56 4.51 3.25 20.14
N GLU A 57 4.73 3.65 21.38
CA GLU A 57 4.06 3.03 22.54
C GLU A 57 2.54 3.26 22.43
N GLN A 58 1.75 2.32 22.96
CA GLN A 58 0.28 2.26 22.83
C GLN A 58 -0.20 1.96 21.39
N PHE A 59 0.30 2.72 20.41
CA PHE A 59 -0.02 2.57 18.99
C PHE A 59 1.19 2.02 18.24
N TYR A 60 1.25 0.68 18.13
CA TYR A 60 2.26 -0.04 17.37
C TYR A 60 1.61 -0.76 16.20
N VAL A 61 1.44 -0.03 15.09
CA VAL A 61 0.61 -0.46 13.96
C VAL A 61 1.21 0.03 12.63
N ILE A 62 0.96 -0.73 11.57
CA ILE A 62 1.25 -0.35 10.19
C ILE A 62 -0.06 -0.44 9.40
N GLY A 63 -0.37 0.62 8.66
CA GLY A 63 -1.42 0.67 7.64
C GLY A 63 -0.90 0.22 6.28
N ILE A 64 -1.59 -0.74 5.67
CA ILE A 64 -1.43 -1.14 4.27
C ILE A 64 -2.66 -0.60 3.54
N GLU A 65 -2.53 0.53 2.83
CA GLU A 65 -3.67 1.32 2.40
C GLU A 65 -3.69 1.52 0.87
N PRO A 66 -4.16 0.52 0.10
CA PRO A 66 -4.63 0.77 -1.26
C PRO A 66 -5.77 1.78 -1.25
N SER A 67 -5.71 2.78 -2.13
CA SER A 67 -6.62 3.93 -2.10
C SER A 67 -6.85 4.51 -3.49
N ASN A 68 -7.93 5.27 -3.64
CA ASN A 68 -8.21 6.10 -4.82
C ASN A 68 -7.75 7.56 -4.66
N CYS A 69 -7.28 7.94 -3.47
CA CYS A 69 -6.81 9.29 -3.15
C CYS A 69 -5.64 9.26 -2.15
N LEU A 70 -4.95 10.40 -2.01
CA LEU A 70 -3.96 10.62 -0.97
C LEU A 70 -4.64 11.00 0.35
N VAL A 71 -3.91 10.81 1.45
CA VAL A 71 -4.38 11.16 2.82
C VAL A 71 -4.23 12.66 3.14
N LEU A 72 -4.14 13.51 2.12
CA LEU A 72 -4.01 14.98 2.25
C LEU A 72 -5.36 15.72 2.23
N GLY A 73 -6.44 14.97 2.06
CA GLY A 73 -7.80 15.48 2.07
C GLY A 73 -8.29 15.98 0.71
N ARG A 74 -9.61 16.07 0.59
CA ARG A 74 -10.32 16.38 -0.66
C ARG A 74 -9.96 17.74 -1.28
N ALA A 75 -9.70 18.75 -0.46
CA ALA A 75 -9.32 20.07 -0.96
C ALA A 75 -7.97 20.00 -1.69
N ARG A 76 -7.00 19.27 -1.12
CA ARG A 76 -5.68 19.10 -1.70
C ARG A 76 -5.73 18.27 -2.98
N GLU A 77 -6.52 17.19 -3.01
CA GLU A 77 -6.80 16.43 -4.23
C GLU A 77 -7.36 17.31 -5.36
N ARG A 78 -8.24 18.27 -5.04
CA ARG A 78 -8.77 19.22 -6.02
C ARG A 78 -7.69 20.16 -6.56
N GLU A 79 -6.88 20.73 -5.67
CA GLU A 79 -5.76 21.62 -6.05
C GLU A 79 -4.73 20.90 -6.93
N LEU A 80 -4.48 19.63 -6.67
CA LEU A 80 -3.53 18.79 -7.39
C LEU A 80 -4.10 18.25 -8.72
N GLY A 81 -5.40 18.45 -8.98
CA GLY A 81 -6.08 17.91 -10.17
C GLY A 81 -6.25 16.39 -10.14
N THR A 82 -6.13 15.76 -8.97
CA THR A 82 -6.21 14.30 -8.79
C THR A 82 -7.54 13.85 -8.19
N LEU A 83 -8.41 14.78 -7.83
CA LEU A 83 -9.75 14.49 -7.30
C LEU A 83 -10.57 13.67 -8.31
N GLN A 84 -10.97 12.47 -7.90
CA GLN A 84 -11.82 11.61 -8.70
C GLN A 84 -13.30 11.95 -8.52
N TYR A 85 -14.08 11.72 -9.57
CA TYR A 85 -15.53 11.91 -9.61
C TYR A 85 -16.18 10.62 -10.12
N ILE A 86 -17.44 10.41 -9.74
CA ILE A 86 -18.31 9.38 -10.29
C ILE A 86 -19.47 10.14 -10.93
N GLU A 87 -19.63 9.99 -12.24
CA GLU A 87 -20.65 10.65 -13.04
C GLU A 87 -22.05 10.05 -12.80
N PRO A 88 -23.13 10.74 -13.20
CA PRO A 88 -24.47 10.16 -13.16
C PRO A 88 -24.50 8.81 -13.88
N GLU A 89 -25.08 7.80 -13.23
CA GLU A 89 -25.17 6.41 -13.73
C GLU A 89 -23.83 5.68 -13.88
N GLU A 90 -22.69 6.29 -13.52
CA GLU A 90 -21.40 5.61 -13.48
C GLU A 90 -21.34 4.64 -12.29
N THR A 91 -20.83 3.44 -12.53
CA THR A 91 -20.52 2.46 -11.49
C THR A 91 -19.01 2.26 -11.41
N ARG A 92 -18.49 2.19 -10.19
CA ARG A 92 -17.10 1.78 -9.93
C ARG A 92 -17.07 0.57 -9.01
N GLU A 93 -16.26 -0.39 -9.40
CA GLU A 93 -16.02 -1.62 -8.65
C GLU A 93 -14.59 -1.60 -8.11
N PHE A 94 -14.43 -2.13 -6.91
CA PHE A 94 -13.13 -2.23 -6.25
C PHE A 94 -12.93 -3.66 -5.75
N HIS A 95 -11.90 -4.31 -6.25
CA HIS A 95 -11.55 -5.70 -5.98
C HIS A 95 -10.28 -5.74 -5.12
N LEU A 96 -10.46 -6.24 -3.90
CA LEU A 96 -9.39 -6.43 -2.94
C LEU A 96 -9.49 -7.82 -2.32
N GLU A 97 -8.34 -8.43 -2.09
CA GLU A 97 -8.19 -9.67 -1.36
C GLU A 97 -7.27 -9.42 -0.17
N VAL A 98 -7.72 -9.81 1.03
CA VAL A 98 -6.90 -9.83 2.23
C VAL A 98 -6.65 -11.29 2.60
N ASN A 99 -5.39 -11.65 2.75
CA ASN A 99 -5.00 -13.03 2.96
C ASN A 99 -4.05 -13.14 4.16
N ILE A 100 -4.31 -14.12 5.03
CA ILE A 100 -3.48 -14.44 6.18
C ILE A 100 -2.59 -15.62 5.81
N MET A 101 -1.28 -15.42 5.89
CA MET A 101 -0.28 -16.47 5.77
C MET A 101 0.02 -17.01 7.17
N SER A 102 -0.12 -18.31 7.35
CA SER A 102 0.00 -19.00 8.65
C SER A 102 1.08 -20.09 8.66
N SER A 103 1.83 -20.22 7.57
CA SER A 103 2.93 -21.14 7.42
C SER A 103 4.15 -20.49 6.78
N LYS A 104 5.32 -21.09 7.00
CA LYS A 104 6.58 -20.69 6.36
C LYS A 104 6.49 -20.79 4.83
N GLU A 105 5.85 -21.84 4.32
CA GLU A 105 5.69 -22.08 2.88
C GLU A 105 4.86 -20.98 2.21
N GLU A 106 3.73 -20.58 2.80
CA GLU A 106 2.91 -19.48 2.29
C GLU A 106 3.69 -18.17 2.23
N ILE A 107 4.47 -17.86 3.28
CA ILE A 107 5.34 -16.68 3.33
C ILE A 107 6.41 -16.73 2.23
N GLU A 108 7.08 -17.87 2.05
CA GLU A 108 8.10 -18.04 1.02
C GLU A 108 7.52 -17.92 -0.39
N ASN A 109 6.33 -18.48 -0.62
CA ASN A 109 5.60 -18.36 -1.88
C ASN A 109 5.21 -16.91 -2.17
N PHE A 110 4.73 -16.18 -1.17
CA PHE A 110 4.44 -14.75 -1.31
C PHE A 110 5.70 -13.95 -1.64
N ILE A 111 6.80 -14.16 -0.91
CA ILE A 111 8.08 -13.48 -1.18
C ILE A 111 8.56 -13.78 -2.61
N LYS A 112 8.44 -15.04 -3.07
CA LYS A 112 8.80 -15.44 -4.43
C LYS A 112 7.92 -14.74 -5.48
N LEU A 113 6.61 -14.65 -5.24
CA LEU A 113 5.68 -13.89 -6.09
C LEU A 113 6.12 -12.43 -6.21
N ILE A 114 6.38 -11.75 -5.10
CA ILE A 114 6.81 -10.34 -5.11
C ILE A 114 8.12 -10.16 -5.88
N ARG A 115 9.10 -11.06 -5.70
CA ARG A 115 10.37 -11.01 -6.45
C ARG A 115 10.20 -11.16 -7.96
N ASN A 116 9.20 -11.92 -8.40
CA ASN A 116 8.91 -12.07 -9.83
C ASN A 116 8.24 -10.83 -10.43
N ILE A 117 7.50 -10.06 -9.61
CA ILE A 117 6.83 -8.82 -10.02
C ILE A 117 7.82 -7.64 -10.02
N VAL A 118 8.66 -7.55 -8.99
CA VAL A 118 9.55 -6.40 -8.76
C VAL A 118 10.90 -6.64 -9.44
N SER A 119 11.12 -5.97 -10.58
CA SER A 119 12.37 -6.06 -11.35
C SER A 119 13.44 -5.04 -10.94
N THR A 120 13.08 -4.02 -10.16
CA THR A 120 13.98 -2.91 -9.78
C THR A 120 13.82 -2.49 -8.33
N LYS A 121 14.90 -2.00 -7.72
CA LYS A 121 14.82 -1.36 -6.40
C LYS A 121 13.96 -0.09 -6.45
N PRO A 122 13.16 0.20 -5.39
CA PRO A 122 12.41 1.43 -5.32
C PRO A 122 13.35 2.64 -5.31
N LYS A 123 12.92 3.71 -5.98
CA LYS A 123 13.60 5.01 -5.96
C LYS A 123 12.80 5.95 -5.07
N LEU A 124 13.48 6.63 -4.15
CA LEU A 124 12.86 7.69 -3.36
C LEU A 124 12.70 8.94 -4.23
N ILE A 125 11.53 9.56 -4.12
CA ILE A 125 11.22 10.84 -4.74
C ILE A 125 11.21 11.90 -3.63
N ASP A 126 11.78 13.07 -3.91
CA ASP A 126 12.04 14.15 -2.94
C ASP A 126 10.88 15.12 -2.74
N SER A 127 9.79 14.97 -3.50
CA SER A 127 8.64 15.88 -3.47
C SER A 127 7.36 15.18 -3.92
N LEU A 128 6.24 15.64 -3.37
CA LEU A 128 4.92 15.13 -3.71
C LEU A 128 4.54 15.43 -5.17
N GLU A 129 4.91 16.61 -5.66
CA GLU A 129 4.59 17.06 -7.02
C GLU A 129 5.24 16.16 -8.07
N LYS A 130 6.48 15.70 -7.82
CA LYS A 130 7.16 14.73 -8.70
C LYS A 130 6.59 13.32 -8.57
N PHE A 131 5.98 12.98 -7.43
CA PHE A 131 5.32 11.70 -7.25
C PHE A 131 3.95 11.64 -7.96
N ILE A 132 3.25 12.76 -8.01
CA ILE A 132 1.93 12.86 -8.64
C ILE A 132 2.00 12.93 -10.17
N LYS A 133 3.02 13.62 -10.71
CA LYS A 133 3.31 13.68 -12.15
C LYS A 133 3.78 12.35 -12.71
#